data_AF-A0A2D6FLX7-F1
#
_entry.id   AF-A0A2D6FLX7-F1
#
_cell.length_a   1.000
_cell.length_b   1.000
_cell.length_c   1.000
_cell.angle_alpha   90.00
_cell.angle_beta   90.00
_cell.angle_gamma   90.00
#
_symmetry.space_group_name_H-M   'P 1'
#
loop_
_entity.id
_entity.type
_entity.pdbx_description
1 polymer ?
#
loop_
_entity_poly.entity_id
_entity_poly.type
_entity_poly.pdbx_seq_one_letter_code
_entity_poly.pdbx_strand_id
1 'polypeptide(L)'
;MRYEIYFRKPNTAHYGEADGVCYDPEENDPRIYINPHLTQKSELNTAIHEIGHAFFWDKSEKEIAKYANAVTAFLYRQGWRKDGELTNNEPPPPRKRSRKSVKKSRKKK
;
A
#
# COMPACT_ATOMS: atom_id res chain seq x y z
N MET A 1 -13.94 2.02 -19.75
CA MET A 1 -13.67 1.72 -18.34
C MET A 1 -12.87 2.87 -17.76
N ARG A 2 -13.29 3.43 -16.62
CA ARG A 2 -12.63 4.56 -15.97
C ARG A 2 -12.54 4.24 -14.48
N TYR A 3 -11.33 4.17 -13.95
CA TYR A 3 -11.11 4.02 -12.52
C TYR A 3 -10.98 5.39 -11.85
N GLU A 4 -11.61 5.53 -10.70
CA GLU A 4 -11.35 6.66 -9.80
C GLU A 4 -10.42 6.22 -8.66
N ILE A 5 -9.35 7.01 -8.45
CA ILE A 5 -8.30 6.70 -7.48
C ILE A 5 -8.41 7.67 -6.31
N TYR A 6 -8.53 7.12 -5.10
CA TYR A 6 -8.72 7.86 -3.86
C TYR A 6 -7.56 7.60 -2.89
N PHE A 7 -6.90 8.67 -2.47
CA PHE A 7 -5.91 8.63 -1.38
C PHE A 7 -6.62 8.66 -0.02
N ARG A 8 -7.20 7.53 0.36
CA ARG A 8 -7.94 7.32 1.60
C ARG A 8 -7.68 5.91 2.11
N LYS A 9 -7.42 5.76 3.42
CA LYS A 9 -7.28 4.43 4.03
C LYS A 9 -8.55 3.60 3.78
N PRO A 10 -8.44 2.36 3.26
CA PRO A 10 -9.57 1.44 3.13
C PRO A 10 -10.30 1.23 4.47
N ASN A 11 -11.61 1.00 4.40
CA ASN A 11 -12.41 0.79 5.61
C ASN A 11 -11.98 -0.52 6.30
N THR A 12 -11.47 -0.41 7.52
CA THR A 12 -10.92 -1.55 8.25
C THR A 12 -11.96 -2.59 8.64
N ALA A 13 -13.23 -2.21 8.76
CA ALA A 13 -14.31 -3.14 9.05
C ALA A 13 -14.60 -4.12 7.90
N HIS A 14 -14.34 -3.71 6.65
CA HIS A 14 -14.60 -4.51 5.46
C HIS A 14 -13.33 -5.14 4.86
N TYR A 15 -12.20 -4.43 4.95
CA TYR A 15 -10.96 -4.80 4.26
C TYR A 15 -9.79 -5.08 5.24
N GLY A 16 -10.06 -5.14 6.55
CA GLY A 16 -9.03 -5.38 7.56
C GLY A 16 -7.96 -4.29 7.58
N GLU A 17 -6.69 -4.66 7.73
CA GLU A 17 -5.56 -3.71 7.71
C GLU A 17 -4.96 -3.52 6.31
N ALA A 18 -5.78 -3.60 5.27
CA ALA A 18 -5.33 -3.38 3.90
C ALA A 18 -4.78 -1.97 3.71
N ASP A 19 -3.62 -1.89 3.06
CA ASP A 19 -2.95 -0.63 2.73
C ASP A 19 -3.45 -0.06 1.37
N GLY A 20 -4.08 -0.89 0.53
CA GLY A 20 -4.79 -0.49 -0.67
C GLY A 20 -5.91 -1.48 -1.00
N VAL A 21 -6.83 -1.09 -1.89
CA VAL A 21 -7.81 -2.01 -2.48
C VAL A 21 -8.22 -1.54 -3.87
N CYS A 22 -8.32 -2.47 -4.80
CA CYS A 22 -8.86 -2.27 -6.14
C CYS A 22 -10.20 -3.02 -6.28
N TYR A 23 -11.22 -2.34 -6.79
CA TYR A 23 -12.52 -2.95 -7.06
C TYR A 23 -12.52 -3.63 -8.42
N ASP A 24 -13.46 -4.56 -8.60
CA ASP A 24 -13.61 -5.31 -9.83
C ASP A 24 -13.91 -4.35 -11.01
N PRO A 25 -13.18 -4.48 -12.14
CA PRO A 25 -13.42 -3.68 -13.34
C PRO A 25 -14.85 -3.76 -13.88
N GLU A 26 -15.57 -4.84 -13.62
CA GLU A 26 -16.94 -5.08 -14.09
C GLU A 26 -18.02 -4.48 -13.18
N GLU A 27 -17.65 -3.94 -12.02
CA GLU A 27 -18.59 -3.21 -11.16
C GLU A 27 -19.05 -1.89 -11.78
N ASN A 28 -20.23 -1.40 -11.36
CA ASN A 28 -20.82 -0.15 -11.86
C ASN A 28 -19.99 1.10 -11.54
N ASP A 29 -19.13 1.06 -10.52
CA ASP A 29 -18.29 2.18 -10.08
C ASP A 29 -16.92 1.67 -9.57
N PRO A 30 -16.01 1.31 -10.49
CA PRO A 30 -14.73 0.69 -10.15
C PRO A 30 -13.78 1.73 -9.56
N ARG A 31 -13.34 1.48 -8.34
CA ARG A 31 -12.55 2.41 -7.51
C ARG A 31 -11.29 1.78 -6.99
N ILE A 32 -10.28 2.61 -6.78
CA ILE A 32 -9.03 2.25 -6.12
C ILE A 32 -8.87 3.12 -4.88
N TYR A 33 -8.60 2.50 -3.73
CA TYR A 33 -8.24 3.20 -2.51
C TYR A 33 -6.78 2.92 -2.16
N ILE A 34 -6.04 3.96 -1.79
CA ILE A 34 -4.63 3.88 -1.37
C ILE A 34 -4.48 4.59 -0.04
N ASN A 35 -3.90 3.91 0.95
CA ASN A 35 -3.64 4.46 2.27
C ASN A 35 -2.57 5.58 2.20
N PRO A 36 -2.92 6.86 2.46
CA PRO A 36 -1.97 7.97 2.37
C PRO A 36 -1.02 8.05 3.59
N HIS A 37 -1.26 7.25 4.64
CA HIS A 37 -0.45 7.26 5.87
C HIS A 37 0.76 6.32 5.80
N LEU A 38 1.10 5.89 4.59
CA LEU A 38 2.25 5.04 4.30
C LEU A 38 3.54 5.86 4.21
N THR A 39 4.69 5.19 4.28
CA THR A 39 5.93 5.84 3.84
C THR A 39 5.81 6.18 2.35
N GLN A 40 6.46 7.24 1.87
CA GLN A 40 6.39 7.64 0.46
C GLN A 40 6.67 6.46 -0.50
N LYS A 41 7.60 5.56 -0.13
CA LYS A 41 7.95 4.40 -0.94
C LYS A 41 6.86 3.35 -0.94
N SER A 42 6.28 3.10 0.24
CA SER A 42 5.17 2.16 0.40
C SER A 42 3.92 2.68 -0.30
N GLU A 43 3.59 3.97 -0.16
CA GLU A 43 2.47 4.59 -0.86
C GLU A 43 2.61 4.44 -2.38
N LEU A 44 3.79 4.75 -2.93
CA LEU A 44 4.06 4.56 -4.36
C LEU A 44 3.91 3.10 -4.77
N ASN A 45 4.42 2.17 -3.96
CA ASN A 45 4.32 0.74 -4.24
C ASN A 45 2.87 0.26 -4.25
N THR A 46 2.10 0.62 -3.22
CA THR A 46 0.67 0.32 -3.12
C THR A 46 -0.09 0.93 -4.31
N ALA A 47 0.18 2.19 -4.67
CA ALA A 47 -0.44 2.80 -5.85
C ALA A 47 -0.20 2.00 -7.13
N ILE A 48 1.06 1.61 -7.40
CA ILE A 48 1.40 0.80 -8.57
C ILE A 48 0.77 -0.59 -8.49
N HIS A 49 0.68 -1.17 -7.29
CA HIS A 49 0.08 -2.47 -7.05
C HIS A 49 -1.42 -2.48 -7.36
N GLU A 50 -2.19 -1.56 -6.78
CA GLU A 50 -3.64 -1.49 -7.01
C GLU A 50 -3.96 -1.13 -8.47
N ILE A 51 -3.19 -0.21 -9.08
CA ILE A 51 -3.32 0.07 -10.52
C ILE A 51 -2.96 -1.19 -11.34
N GLY A 52 -1.98 -1.97 -10.90
CA GLY A 52 -1.65 -3.25 -11.52
C GLY A 52 -2.85 -4.20 -11.55
N HIS A 53 -3.59 -4.33 -10.45
CA HIS A 53 -4.82 -5.12 -10.42
C HIS A 53 -5.88 -4.62 -11.41
N ALA A 54 -6.07 -3.30 -11.52
CA ALA A 54 -7.05 -2.71 -12.43
C ALA A 54 -6.80 -3.03 -13.91
N PHE A 55 -5.55 -3.16 -14.34
CA PHE A 55 -5.19 -3.44 -15.73
C PHE A 55 -4.89 -4.91 -16.02
N PHE A 56 -4.53 -5.68 -14.99
CA PHE A 56 -4.08 -7.06 -15.11
C PHE A 56 -4.88 -7.97 -14.17
N TRP A 57 -6.21 -7.90 -14.25
CA TRP A 57 -7.14 -8.59 -13.35
C TRP A 57 -6.90 -10.11 -13.29
N ASP A 58 -6.55 -10.74 -14.42
CA ASP A 58 -6.28 -12.18 -14.50
C ASP A 58 -4.94 -12.60 -13.87
N LYS A 59 -4.13 -11.66 -13.39
CA LYS A 59 -2.83 -11.95 -12.79
C LYS A 59 -2.95 -12.23 -11.31
N SER A 60 -2.12 -13.16 -10.85
CA SER A 60 -2.08 -13.49 -9.43
C SER A 60 -1.53 -12.33 -8.60
N GLU A 61 -1.97 -12.25 -7.35
CA GLU A 61 -1.43 -11.35 -6.31
C GLU A 61 0.10 -11.31 -6.29
N LYS A 62 0.73 -12.49 -6.44
CA LYS A 62 2.19 -12.64 -6.45
C LYS A 62 2.84 -11.99 -7.67
N GLU A 63 2.21 -12.10 -8.84
CA GLU A 63 2.70 -11.47 -10.07
C GLU A 63 2.59 -9.95 -9.97
N ILE A 64 1.45 -9.43 -9.50
CA ILE A 64 1.24 -7.99 -9.29
C ILE A 64 2.21 -7.44 -8.25
N ALA A 65 2.40 -8.13 -7.13
CA ALA A 65 3.38 -7.75 -6.11
C ALA A 65 4.81 -7.72 -6.67
N LYS A 66 5.21 -8.70 -7.50
CA LYS A 66 6.52 -8.71 -8.15
C LYS A 66 6.68 -7.53 -9.11
N TYR A 67 5.65 -7.26 -9.91
CA TYR A 67 5.60 -6.12 -10.82
C TYR A 67 5.75 -4.79 -10.06
N ALA A 68 4.91 -4.53 -9.06
CA ALA A 68 4.93 -3.31 -8.28
C ALA A 68 6.29 -3.10 -7.60
N ASN A 69 6.86 -4.15 -6.99
CA ASN A 69 8.18 -4.09 -6.38
C ASN A 69 9.29 -3.72 -7.38
N ALA A 70 9.26 -4.30 -8.59
CA ALA A 70 10.23 -4.01 -9.63
C ALA A 70 10.15 -2.55 -10.10
N VAL A 71 8.93 -2.06 -10.37
CA VAL A 71 8.69 -0.68 -10.82
C VAL A 71 9.05 0.32 -9.73
N THR A 72 8.58 0.13 -8.49
CA THR A 72 8.94 1.02 -7.37
C THR A 72 10.44 1.08 -7.17
N ALA A 73 11.13 -0.07 -7.19
CA ALA A 73 12.58 -0.11 -7.02
C ALA A 73 13.29 0.64 -8.15
N PHE A 74 12.85 0.47 -9.40
CA PHE A 74 13.37 1.22 -10.54
C PHE A 74 13.17 2.73 -10.36
N LEU A 75 11.94 3.19 -10.12
CA LEU A 75 11.63 4.62 -9.95
C LEU A 75 12.42 5.24 -8.79
N TYR A 76 12.51 4.54 -7.67
CA TYR A 76 13.30 5.03 -6.53
C TYR A 76 14.80 5.17 -6.83
N ARG A 77 15.38 4.24 -7.61
CA ARG A 77 16.76 4.33 -8.09
C ARG A 77 16.96 5.48 -9.08
N GLN A 78 15.93 5.81 -9.87
CA GLN A 78 15.91 6.98 -10.76
C GLN A 78 15.66 8.29 -10.02
N GLY A 79 15.55 8.29 -8.69
CA GLY A 79 15.37 9.50 -7.89
C GLY A 79 13.92 9.95 -7.72
N TRP A 80 12.93 9.23 -8.25
CA TRP A 80 11.52 9.58 -8.07
C TRP A 80 11.14 9.57 -6.59
N ARG A 81 10.57 10.66 -6.11
CA ARG A 81 10.02 10.81 -4.77
C ARG A 81 8.68 11.50 -4.90
N LYS A 82 7.82 11.31 -3.90
CA LYS A 82 6.63 12.15 -3.76
C LYS A 82 7.13 13.52 -3.31
N ASP A 83 6.87 14.55 -4.11
CA ASP A 83 7.17 15.92 -3.72
C ASP A 83 6.42 16.26 -2.43
N GLY A 84 7.04 17.08 -1.57
CA GLY A 84 6.47 17.46 -0.28
C GLY A 84 5.10 18.11 -0.44
N GLU A 85 4.06 17.42 0.06
CA GLU A 85 2.64 17.77 0.21
C GLU A 85 1.99 18.78 -0.76
N LEU A 86 0.93 18.33 -1.45
CA LEU A 86 -0.30 19.14 -1.49
C LEU A 86 -0.93 19.03 -0.08
N THR A 87 -0.65 20.03 0.77
CA THR A 87 -1.12 20.13 2.16
C THR A 87 -2.63 19.91 2.23
N ASN A 88 -3.15 19.13 3.19
CA ASN A 88 -3.40 19.67 4.52
C ASN A 88 -3.06 18.67 5.65
N ASN A 89 -1.92 18.94 6.28
CA ASN A 89 -1.63 18.87 7.73
C ASN A 89 -1.66 17.48 8.41
N GLU A 90 -0.50 16.82 8.33
CA GLU A 90 0.35 16.35 9.43
C GLU A 90 0.98 15.00 9.05
N PRO A 91 2.31 14.86 9.18
CA PRO A 91 2.95 13.58 8.90
C PRO A 91 2.41 12.52 9.85
N PRO A 92 2.07 11.31 9.36
CA PRO A 92 1.57 10.24 10.22
C PRO A 92 2.61 9.93 11.31
N PRO A 93 2.16 9.69 12.56
CA PRO A 93 3.07 9.43 13.66
C PRO A 93 3.96 8.22 13.35
N PRO A 94 5.23 8.23 13.79
CA PRO A 94 6.14 7.12 13.51
C PRO A 94 5.54 5.81 14.01
N ARG A 95 5.43 4.81 13.11
CA ARG A 95 4.93 3.47 13.45
C ARG A 95 5.72 2.94 14.64
N LYS A 96 5.06 2.78 15.79
CA LYS A 96 5.66 2.18 16.99
C LYS A 96 6.11 0.77 16.62
N ARG A 97 7.43 0.52 16.65
CA ARG A 97 7.96 -0.84 16.57
C ARG A 97 7.36 -1.65 17.70
N SER A 98 6.56 -2.66 17.36
CA SER A 98 6.18 -3.75 18.26
C SER A 98 7.45 -4.28 18.93
N ARG A 99 7.58 -4.06 20.25
CA ARG A 99 8.65 -4.66 21.05
C ARG A 99 8.40 -6.17 21.02
N LYS A 100 9.20 -6.93 20.27
CA LYS A 100 9.25 -8.39 20.41
C LYS A 100 9.51 -8.70 21.89
N SER A 101 8.53 -9.34 22.53
CA SER A 101 8.64 -9.85 23.89
C SER A 101 9.78 -10.87 23.96
N VAL A 102 10.86 -10.52 24.65
CA VAL A 102 11.96 -11.43 24.96
C VAL A 102 11.42 -12.52 25.89
N LYS A 103 11.24 -13.74 25.36
CA LYS A 103 10.93 -14.92 26.19
C LYS A 103 12.14 -15.22 27.07
N LYS A 104 12.01 -14.97 28.37
CA LYS A 104 13.02 -15.26 29.39
C LYS A 104 13.02 -16.78 29.65
N SER A 105 13.95 -17.52 29.05
CA SER A 105 14.19 -18.93 29.34
C SER A 105 14.78 -19.08 30.74
N ARG A 106 13.99 -19.59 31.69
CA ARG A 106 14.45 -20.02 33.01
C ARG A 106 15.28 -21.31 32.84
N LYS A 107 16.59 -21.24 33.09
CA LYS A 107 17.43 -22.42 33.38
C LYS A 107 16.98 -23.00 34.72
N LYS A 108 16.52 -24.26 34.73
CA LYS A 108 16.45 -25.07 35.94
C LYS A 108 17.85 -25.60 36.25
N LYS A 109 18.30 -25.40 37.48
CA LYS A 109 19.39 -26.17 38.11
C LYS A 109 18.87 -27.56 38.44
#